data_AF-A0A950AN54-F1
#
_entry.id   AF-A0A950AN54-F1
#
_cell.length_a   1.000
_cell.length_b   1.000
_cell.length_c   1.000
_cell.angle_alpha   90.00
_cell.angle_beta   90.00
_cell.angle_gamma   90.00
#
_symmetry.space_group_name_H-M   'P 1'
#
loop_
_entity.id
_entity.type
_entity.pdbx_description
1 polymer ?
#
loop_
_entity_poly.entity_id
_entity_poly.type
_entity_poly.pdbx_seq_one_letter_code
_entity_poly.pdbx_strand_id
1 'polypeptide(L)'
;METPAPVIVHRSRKVTGEVRQEGVPAFKEWALVCSSIERGETSLIFRKGGIAEGRKGFQFKHKRFFLFPTFFHEQIERTRLSHDKNVVPRSDLISIASFVEVEFTTLVRDLNLVQPLESLHVLHPSVLEERFRYDNQDGLHVAFLRAFRVTPVWELPFRPEFGGCRSWVMLPDPPADLNLEPILSEDEQDRRRSLCVNLRDQL
;
A
#
# COMPACT_ATOMS: atom_id res chain seq x y z
N MET A 1 -18.59 36.76 62.35
CA MET A 1 -19.40 35.53 62.28
C MET A 1 -20.01 35.51 60.90
N GLU A 2 -19.31 34.93 59.93
CA GLU A 2 -19.74 34.89 58.54
C GLU A 2 -19.68 33.43 58.04
N THR A 3 -20.80 32.99 57.51
CA THR A 3 -21.08 31.65 57.00
C THR A 3 -20.29 31.41 55.69
N PRO A 4 -19.63 30.27 55.47
CA PRO A 4 -18.96 30.03 54.20
C PRO A 4 -19.97 29.62 53.10
N ALA A 5 -19.72 30.16 51.90
CA ALA A 5 -20.47 29.93 50.66
C ALA A 5 -20.30 28.49 50.11
N PRO A 6 -21.23 27.99 49.26
CA PRO A 6 -21.24 26.59 48.83
C PRO A 6 -20.20 26.28 47.76
N VAL A 7 -19.64 25.07 47.82
CA VAL A 7 -18.69 24.51 46.85
C VAL A 7 -19.43 24.04 45.59
N ILE A 8 -19.12 24.63 44.44
CA ILE A 8 -19.62 24.19 43.12
C ILE A 8 -18.73 23.05 42.61
N VAL A 9 -19.29 21.84 42.59
CA VAL A 9 -18.66 20.66 41.98
C VAL A 9 -18.72 20.78 40.45
N HIS A 10 -17.60 21.11 39.82
CA HIS A 10 -17.46 21.00 38.36
C HIS A 10 -17.30 19.52 37.98
N ARG A 11 -18.36 18.92 37.43
CA ARG A 11 -18.29 17.62 36.77
C ARG A 11 -17.42 17.76 35.52
N SER A 12 -16.20 17.22 35.57
CA SER A 12 -15.33 17.08 34.40
C SER A 12 -16.04 16.21 33.35
N ARG A 13 -16.34 16.81 32.19
CA ARG A 13 -16.73 16.09 30.97
C ARG A 13 -15.59 15.12 30.62
N LYS A 14 -15.90 13.82 30.53
CA LYS A 14 -15.02 12.83 29.89
C LYS A 14 -14.86 13.24 28.43
N VAL A 15 -13.68 13.74 28.07
CA VAL A 15 -13.22 13.78 26.68
C VAL A 15 -12.96 12.32 26.28
N THR A 16 -13.76 11.82 25.36
CA THR A 16 -13.54 10.53 24.70
C THR A 16 -12.24 10.61 23.93
N GLY A 17 -11.20 9.95 24.45
CA GLY A 17 -9.92 9.83 23.77
C GLY A 17 -10.06 8.97 22.52
N GLU A 18 -10.05 9.61 21.36
CA GLU A 18 -9.62 8.93 20.14
C GLU A 18 -8.14 8.58 20.32
N VAL A 19 -7.85 7.28 20.43
CA VAL A 19 -6.49 6.75 20.41
C VAL A 19 -5.92 7.11 19.03
N ARG A 20 -4.97 8.05 18.99
CA ARG A 20 -4.15 8.25 17.79
C ARG A 20 -3.50 6.91 17.48
N GLN A 21 -3.75 6.35 16.29
CA GLN A 21 -2.89 5.27 15.82
C GLN A 21 -1.51 5.88 15.63
N GLU A 22 -0.60 5.61 16.55
CA GLU A 22 0.78 6.06 16.48
C GLU A 22 1.46 5.44 15.26
N GLY A 23 2.12 6.27 14.44
CA GLY A 23 2.89 5.83 13.29
C GLY A 23 2.33 6.24 11.92
N VAL A 24 3.08 5.86 10.88
CA VAL A 24 2.74 6.12 9.47
C VAL A 24 2.28 4.84 8.77
N PRO A 25 1.28 4.91 7.88
CA PRO A 25 0.76 3.72 7.21
C PRO A 25 1.77 3.17 6.20
N ALA A 26 1.92 1.85 6.20
CA ALA A 26 2.62 1.14 5.15
C ALA A 26 1.78 -0.03 4.62
N PHE A 27 1.85 -0.22 3.30
CA PHE A 27 1.11 -1.25 2.58
C PHE A 27 2.03 -2.41 2.24
N LYS A 28 1.65 -3.61 2.67
CA LYS A 28 2.39 -4.84 2.35
C LYS A 28 2.20 -5.20 0.89
N GLU A 29 3.30 -5.27 0.16
CA GLU A 29 3.32 -5.74 -1.22
C GLU A 29 4.52 -6.66 -1.44
N TRP A 30 4.46 -7.50 -2.47
CA TRP A 30 5.55 -8.42 -2.80
C TRP A 30 6.83 -7.64 -3.08
N ALA A 31 7.94 -8.06 -2.50
CA ALA A 31 9.21 -7.35 -2.61
C ALA A 31 9.63 -7.13 -4.07
N LEU A 32 9.39 -8.10 -4.95
CA LEU A 32 9.61 -7.93 -6.40
C LEU A 32 8.73 -6.85 -7.03
N VAL A 33 7.48 -6.72 -6.59
CA VAL A 33 6.57 -5.66 -7.05
C VAL A 33 7.05 -4.31 -6.51
N CYS A 34 7.39 -4.19 -5.23
CA CYS A 34 8.01 -2.97 -4.66
C CYS A 34 9.25 -2.57 -5.45
N SER A 35 10.14 -3.51 -5.73
CA SER A 35 11.35 -3.28 -6.49
C SER A 35 11.07 -2.85 -7.94
N SER A 36 10.02 -3.38 -8.57
CA SER A 36 9.59 -2.92 -9.91
C SER A 36 9.01 -1.50 -9.89
N ILE A 37 8.33 -1.12 -8.80
CA ILE A 37 7.87 0.27 -8.59
C ILE A 37 9.08 1.19 -8.41
N GLU A 38 10.07 0.77 -7.63
CA GLU A 38 11.34 1.50 -7.39
C GLU A 38 12.17 1.74 -8.66
N ARG A 39 12.01 0.88 -9.67
CA ARG A 39 12.60 1.02 -11.02
C ARG A 39 11.73 1.77 -12.01
N GLY A 40 10.51 2.16 -11.63
CA GLY A 40 9.55 2.80 -12.53
C GLY A 40 8.92 1.85 -13.56
N GLU A 41 9.00 0.53 -13.37
CA GLU A 41 8.39 -0.48 -14.25
C GLU A 41 6.90 -0.68 -13.94
N THR A 42 6.53 -0.54 -12.67
CA THR A 42 5.14 -0.73 -12.19
C THR A 42 4.55 0.58 -11.70
N SER A 43 3.29 0.82 -12.07
CA SER A 43 2.46 1.94 -11.60
C SER A 43 1.07 1.49 -11.11
N LEU A 44 0.76 0.20 -11.22
CA LEU A 44 -0.49 -0.38 -10.74
C LEU A 44 -0.25 -1.40 -9.63
N ILE A 45 -1.02 -1.28 -8.55
CA ILE A 45 -1.15 -2.34 -7.52
C ILE A 45 -2.52 -2.99 -7.66
N PHE A 46 -2.53 -4.32 -7.61
CA PHE A 46 -3.73 -5.15 -7.67
C PHE A 46 -3.94 -5.83 -6.34
N ARG A 47 -5.16 -5.79 -5.78
CA ARG A 47 -5.43 -6.41 -4.49
C ARG A 47 -6.82 -7.04 -4.45
N LYS A 48 -6.88 -8.19 -3.79
CA LYS A 48 -8.12 -8.81 -3.33
C LYS A 48 -8.10 -8.86 -1.81
N GLY A 49 -9.28 -8.68 -1.23
CA GLY A 49 -9.61 -8.97 0.16
C GLY A 49 -8.76 -10.04 0.82
N GLY A 50 -7.97 -9.72 1.84
CA GLY A 50 -7.39 -10.73 2.74
C GLY A 50 -8.40 -11.19 3.80
N ILE A 51 -8.18 -12.36 4.42
CA ILE A 51 -9.03 -12.91 5.51
C ILE A 51 -9.27 -11.89 6.63
N ALA A 52 -8.27 -11.04 6.91
CA ALA A 52 -8.30 -10.03 7.96
C ALA A 52 -9.08 -8.75 7.60
N GLU A 53 -9.55 -8.60 6.37
CA GLU A 53 -10.18 -7.36 5.88
C GLU A 53 -11.69 -7.34 6.15
N GLY A 54 -12.23 -8.44 6.67
CA GLY A 54 -13.59 -8.55 7.19
C GLY A 54 -14.66 -8.54 6.11
N ARG A 55 -15.94 -8.51 6.52
CA ARG A 55 -17.10 -8.64 5.61
C ARG A 55 -17.24 -7.49 4.59
N LYS A 56 -16.54 -6.38 4.79
CA LYS A 56 -16.58 -5.20 3.89
C LYS A 56 -15.58 -5.27 2.74
N GLY A 57 -14.71 -6.29 2.72
CA GLY A 57 -13.69 -6.46 1.69
C GLY A 57 -12.51 -5.49 1.82
N PHE A 58 -11.58 -5.57 0.85
CA PHE A 58 -10.41 -4.69 0.79
C PHE A 58 -10.80 -3.25 0.42
N GLN A 59 -10.10 -2.28 0.98
CA GLN A 59 -10.09 -0.91 0.49
C GLN A 59 -8.69 -0.32 0.66
N PHE A 60 -8.28 0.54 -0.28
CA PHE A 60 -7.11 1.38 -0.09
C PHE A 60 -7.44 2.49 0.93
N LYS A 61 -7.14 2.21 2.21
CA LYS A 61 -7.52 3.09 3.33
C LYS A 61 -6.78 4.41 3.35
N HIS A 62 -5.58 4.45 2.77
CA HIS A 62 -4.69 5.61 2.78
C HIS A 62 -4.38 6.02 1.34
N LYS A 63 -4.41 7.33 1.07
CA LYS A 63 -4.00 7.89 -0.22
C LYS A 63 -2.49 8.01 -0.36
N ARG A 64 -1.75 8.03 0.75
CA ARG A 64 -0.30 8.20 0.79
C ARG A 64 0.28 7.26 1.83
N PHE A 65 1.26 6.45 1.47
CA PHE A 65 1.80 5.40 2.34
C PHE A 65 3.17 4.90 1.85
N PHE A 66 3.93 4.30 2.76
CA PHE A 66 5.15 3.56 2.41
C PHE A 66 4.83 2.17 1.86
N LEU A 67 5.68 1.63 1.00
CA LEU A 67 5.59 0.22 0.62
C LEU A 67 6.40 -0.63 1.60
N PHE A 68 5.76 -1.66 2.13
CA PHE A 68 6.36 -2.64 3.00
C PHE A 68 6.65 -3.92 2.20
N PRO A 69 7.92 -4.22 1.85
CA PRO A 69 8.24 -5.40 1.05
C PRO A 69 8.01 -6.67 1.87
N THR A 70 7.28 -7.61 1.27
CA THR A 70 7.03 -8.95 1.81
C THR A 70 7.63 -10.00 0.89
N PHE A 71 8.10 -11.11 1.46
CA PHE A 71 8.76 -12.19 0.73
C PHE A 71 7.98 -13.49 0.89
N PHE A 72 7.84 -14.25 -0.19
CA PHE A 72 7.41 -15.65 -0.15
C PHE A 72 8.07 -16.42 -1.29
N HIS A 73 8.10 -17.74 -1.18
CA HIS A 73 8.95 -18.61 -1.98
C HIS A 73 8.70 -18.58 -3.51
N GLU A 74 7.49 -18.26 -3.96
CA GLU A 74 7.07 -18.36 -5.37
C GLU A 74 6.91 -16.98 -6.06
N GLN A 75 7.58 -15.93 -5.56
CA GLN A 75 7.39 -14.58 -6.10
C GLN A 75 7.83 -14.45 -7.54
N ILE A 76 8.94 -15.10 -7.90
CA ILE A 76 9.59 -14.92 -9.20
C ILE A 76 8.69 -15.47 -10.30
N GLU A 77 8.23 -16.72 -10.14
CA GLU A 77 7.37 -17.45 -11.09
C GLU A 77 6.00 -16.78 -11.28
N ARG A 78 5.61 -15.93 -10.33
CA ARG A 78 4.34 -15.20 -10.32
C ARG A 78 4.46 -13.79 -10.91
N THR A 79 5.63 -13.43 -11.43
CA THR A 79 5.88 -12.18 -12.16
C THR A 79 6.43 -12.45 -13.55
N ARG A 80 6.31 -11.47 -14.45
CA ARG A 80 6.95 -11.45 -15.77
C ARG A 80 8.37 -10.86 -15.71
N LEU A 81 8.97 -10.79 -14.52
CA LEU A 81 10.34 -10.33 -14.33
C LEU A 81 11.35 -11.43 -14.68
N SER A 82 12.53 -11.04 -15.15
CA SER A 82 13.65 -11.97 -15.34
C SER A 82 14.24 -12.44 -14.00
N HIS A 83 14.82 -13.64 -13.98
CA HIS A 83 15.44 -14.25 -12.79
C HIS A 83 16.61 -13.44 -12.20
N ASP A 84 17.19 -12.51 -12.94
CA ASP A 84 18.28 -11.64 -12.44
C ASP A 84 17.80 -10.56 -11.47
N LYS A 85 16.48 -10.39 -11.31
CA LYS A 85 15.87 -9.38 -10.43
C LYS A 85 15.61 -9.91 -9.02
N ASN A 86 16.51 -10.74 -8.49
CA ASN A 86 16.38 -11.33 -7.17
C ASN A 86 16.47 -10.26 -6.07
N VAL A 87 15.35 -9.99 -5.40
CA VAL A 87 15.34 -9.24 -4.14
C VAL A 87 15.56 -10.25 -3.02
N VAL A 88 16.67 -10.10 -2.28
CA VAL A 88 17.06 -11.03 -1.22
C VAL A 88 16.40 -10.61 0.10
N PRO A 89 15.64 -11.48 0.78
CA PRO A 89 15.10 -11.17 2.09
C PRO A 89 16.24 -11.01 3.11
N ARG A 90 16.16 -9.95 3.92
CA ARG A 90 16.92 -9.83 5.17
C ARG A 90 15.98 -10.23 6.31
N SER A 91 16.40 -11.17 7.14
CA SER A 91 15.55 -11.76 8.18
C SER A 91 15.34 -10.85 9.39
N ASP A 92 16.24 -9.89 9.60
CA ASP A 92 16.33 -9.00 10.74
C ASP A 92 15.99 -7.54 10.43
N LEU A 93 16.11 -7.14 9.16
CA LEU A 93 15.92 -5.75 8.71
C LEU A 93 14.93 -5.63 7.56
N ILE A 94 14.04 -4.66 7.69
CA ILE A 94 13.11 -4.23 6.65
C ILE A 94 13.68 -2.97 6.01
N SER A 95 13.78 -2.96 4.67
CA SER A 95 14.14 -1.78 3.89
C SER A 95 12.89 -1.11 3.34
N ILE A 96 12.64 0.14 3.75
CA ILE A 96 11.60 0.98 3.17
C ILE A 96 12.28 1.93 2.18
N ALA A 97 12.20 1.58 0.89
CA ALA A 97 12.85 2.32 -0.20
C ALA A 97 11.86 3.10 -1.10
N SER A 98 10.56 2.94 -0.86
CA SER A 98 9.53 3.56 -1.68
C SER A 98 8.34 4.08 -0.86
N PHE A 99 7.84 5.23 -1.30
CA PHE A 99 6.62 5.87 -0.83
C PHE A 99 5.73 6.08 -2.04
N VAL A 100 4.41 5.97 -1.87
CA VAL A 100 3.46 6.13 -2.97
C VAL A 100 2.31 7.05 -2.60
N GLU A 101 1.81 7.74 -3.62
CA GLU A 101 0.56 8.45 -3.61
C GLU A 101 -0.40 7.80 -4.59
N VAL A 102 -1.61 7.51 -4.14
CA VAL A 102 -2.68 6.93 -4.94
C VAL A 102 -3.41 8.05 -5.65
N GLU A 103 -3.33 8.06 -6.98
CA GLU A 103 -4.06 9.04 -7.78
C GLU A 103 -5.53 8.64 -7.95
N PHE A 104 -5.80 7.35 -8.17
CA PHE A 104 -7.15 6.81 -8.14
C PHE A 104 -7.16 5.33 -7.78
N THR A 105 -8.32 4.84 -7.36
CA THR A 105 -8.58 3.42 -7.12
C THR A 105 -9.90 3.02 -7.74
N THR A 106 -10.01 1.80 -8.25
CA THR A 106 -11.28 1.26 -8.73
C THR A 106 -11.43 -0.21 -8.36
N LEU A 107 -12.67 -0.70 -8.29
CA LEU A 107 -12.97 -2.12 -8.22
C LEU A 107 -13.34 -2.60 -9.62
N VAL A 108 -12.46 -3.38 -10.23
CA VAL A 108 -12.68 -3.91 -11.57
C VAL A 108 -13.44 -5.22 -11.48
N ARG A 109 -14.54 -5.33 -12.21
CA ARG A 109 -15.36 -6.58 -12.32
C ARG A 109 -15.25 -7.25 -13.69
N ASP A 110 -14.38 -6.74 -14.56
CA ASP A 110 -14.03 -7.34 -15.84
C ASP A 110 -12.52 -7.26 -16.04
N LEU A 111 -11.83 -8.42 -15.99
CA LEU A 111 -10.38 -8.49 -16.17
C LEU A 111 -9.92 -8.00 -17.55
N ASN A 112 -10.80 -7.98 -18.57
CA ASN A 112 -10.45 -7.45 -19.89
C ASN A 112 -10.10 -5.95 -19.82
N LEU A 113 -10.54 -5.23 -18.78
CA LEU A 113 -10.16 -3.83 -18.57
C LEU A 113 -8.71 -3.67 -18.07
N VAL A 114 -8.12 -4.73 -17.51
CA VAL A 114 -6.74 -4.73 -16.99
C VAL A 114 -5.74 -5.19 -18.05
N GLN A 115 -6.14 -6.06 -18.97
CA GLN A 115 -5.25 -6.62 -20.00
C GLN A 115 -4.48 -5.56 -20.81
N PRO A 116 -5.08 -4.44 -21.27
CA PRO A 116 -4.34 -3.39 -21.98
C PRO A 116 -3.26 -2.68 -21.14
N LEU A 117 -3.29 -2.85 -19.82
CA LEU A 117 -2.40 -2.19 -18.86
C LEU A 117 -1.23 -3.08 -18.43
N GLU A 118 -0.98 -4.17 -19.15
CA GLU A 118 0.08 -5.13 -18.86
C GLU A 118 1.47 -4.46 -18.77
N SER A 119 1.69 -3.37 -19.51
CA SER A 119 2.94 -2.60 -19.46
C SER A 119 3.14 -1.78 -18.18
N LEU A 120 2.12 -1.64 -17.33
CA LEU A 120 2.14 -0.84 -16.10
C LEU A 120 2.28 -1.68 -14.83
N HIS A 121 2.50 -2.98 -14.96
CA HIS A 121 2.74 -3.88 -13.84
C HIS A 121 3.61 -5.05 -14.26
N VAL A 122 4.00 -5.88 -13.28
CA VAL A 122 4.88 -7.02 -13.49
C VAL A 122 4.23 -8.36 -13.18
N LEU A 123 3.04 -8.37 -12.57
CA LEU A 123 2.36 -9.63 -12.25
C LEU A 123 2.06 -10.45 -13.52
N HIS A 124 2.21 -11.77 -13.40
CA HIS A 124 1.77 -12.71 -14.43
C HIS A 124 0.22 -12.71 -14.51
N PRO A 125 -0.38 -12.86 -15.71
CA PRO A 125 -1.85 -12.85 -15.87
C PRO A 125 -2.59 -13.82 -14.95
N SER A 126 -2.05 -15.03 -14.74
CA SER A 126 -2.64 -16.03 -13.82
C SER A 126 -2.80 -15.51 -12.39
N VAL A 127 -1.89 -14.65 -11.91
CA VAL A 127 -2.00 -14.05 -10.58
C VAL A 127 -3.18 -13.09 -10.49
N LEU A 128 -3.44 -12.35 -11.57
CA LEU A 128 -4.59 -11.45 -11.62
C LEU A 128 -5.89 -12.24 -11.65
N GLU A 129 -5.94 -13.32 -12.43
CA GLU A 129 -7.10 -14.24 -12.47
C GLU A 129 -7.37 -14.90 -11.11
N GLU A 130 -6.34 -15.44 -10.47
CA GLU A 130 -6.43 -16.02 -9.12
C GLU A 130 -6.94 -15.01 -8.10
N ARG A 131 -6.40 -13.78 -8.11
CA ARG A 131 -6.84 -12.71 -7.20
C ARG A 131 -8.27 -12.29 -7.49
N PHE A 132 -8.67 -12.22 -8.76
CA PHE A 132 -10.02 -11.84 -9.17
C PHE A 132 -11.08 -12.83 -8.72
N ARG A 133 -10.77 -14.14 -8.81
CA ARG A 133 -11.68 -15.27 -8.48
C ARG A 133 -11.45 -15.86 -7.08
N TYR A 134 -10.71 -15.17 -6.22
CA TYR A 134 -10.29 -15.71 -4.91
C TYR A 134 -11.46 -16.09 -3.99
N ASP A 135 -12.59 -15.41 -4.12
CA ASP A 135 -13.82 -15.71 -3.39
C ASP A 135 -15.01 -15.72 -4.36
N ASN A 136 -16.22 -15.99 -3.84
CA ASN A 136 -17.45 -16.05 -4.64
C ASN A 136 -17.89 -14.67 -5.19
N GLN A 137 -17.14 -13.60 -4.94
CA GLN A 137 -17.37 -12.26 -5.46
C GLN A 137 -16.22 -11.85 -6.36
N ASP A 138 -16.40 -12.13 -7.65
CA ASP A 138 -15.51 -11.69 -8.71
C ASP A 138 -15.23 -10.18 -8.62
N GLY A 139 -13.95 -9.84 -8.56
CA GLY A 139 -13.52 -8.46 -8.57
C GLY A 139 -12.09 -8.27 -8.11
N LEU A 140 -11.44 -7.22 -8.60
CA LEU A 140 -10.06 -6.90 -8.27
C LEU A 140 -9.92 -5.41 -8.00
N HIS A 141 -9.42 -5.04 -6.83
CA HIS A 141 -9.12 -3.64 -6.54
C HIS A 141 -7.83 -3.26 -7.24
N VAL A 142 -7.86 -2.12 -7.93
CA VAL A 142 -6.73 -1.57 -8.66
C VAL A 142 -6.45 -0.18 -8.11
N ALA A 143 -5.19 0.13 -7.85
CA ALA A 143 -4.71 1.47 -7.56
C ALA A 143 -3.68 1.89 -8.60
N PHE A 144 -3.86 3.08 -9.16
CA PHE A 144 -2.83 3.76 -9.93
C PHE A 144 -2.05 4.71 -9.03
N LEU A 145 -0.73 4.63 -9.13
CA LEU A 145 0.19 5.23 -8.18
C LEU A 145 1.10 6.25 -8.85
N ARG A 146 1.38 7.33 -8.13
CA ARG A 146 2.63 8.09 -8.27
C ARG A 146 3.60 7.58 -7.21
N ALA A 147 4.80 7.17 -7.63
CA ALA A 147 5.79 6.58 -6.74
C ALA A 147 6.99 7.50 -6.52
N PHE A 148 7.52 7.46 -5.32
CA PHE A 148 8.64 8.26 -4.86
C PHE A 148 9.71 7.35 -4.26
N ARG A 149 10.96 7.61 -4.61
CA ARG A 149 12.13 6.99 -3.98
C ARG A 149 12.34 7.63 -2.62
N VAL A 150 12.55 6.79 -1.62
CA VAL A 150 12.91 7.19 -0.25
C VAL A 150 14.43 7.21 -0.15
N THR A 151 15.01 8.36 0.22
CA THR A 151 16.47 8.52 0.38
C THR A 151 16.80 9.29 1.66
N PRO A 152 17.68 8.77 2.54
CA PRO A 152 18.26 7.43 2.51
C PRO A 152 17.20 6.32 2.65
N VAL A 153 17.53 5.09 2.25
CA VAL A 153 16.64 3.94 2.49
C VAL A 153 16.39 3.83 3.99
N TRP A 154 15.12 3.80 4.37
CA TRP A 154 14.75 3.73 5.77
C TRP A 154 14.75 2.29 6.24
N GLU A 155 15.74 1.96 7.07
CA GLU A 155 15.88 0.62 7.65
C GLU A 155 15.19 0.54 9.02
N LEU A 156 14.45 -0.55 9.22
CA LEU A 156 13.73 -0.84 10.45
C LEU A 156 13.99 -2.28 10.89
N PRO A 157 14.19 -2.56 12.19
CA PRO A 157 14.25 -3.94 12.67
C PRO A 157 12.90 -4.62 12.44
N PHE A 158 12.93 -5.89 12.01
CA PHE A 158 11.72 -6.69 11.91
C PHE A 158 11.10 -6.88 13.31
N ARG A 159 9.79 -6.69 13.41
CA ARG A 159 8.99 -6.95 14.61
C ARG A 159 7.87 -7.93 14.28
N PRO A 160 7.52 -8.87 15.17
CA PRO A 160 6.43 -9.83 14.93
C PRO A 160 5.09 -9.17 14.56
N GLU A 161 4.86 -7.94 15.02
CA GLU A 161 3.69 -7.10 14.72
C GLU A 161 3.55 -6.80 13.21
N PHE A 162 4.66 -6.79 12.48
CA PHE A 162 4.67 -6.63 11.02
C PHE A 162 4.37 -7.93 10.27
N GLY A 163 4.25 -9.06 10.98
CA GLY A 163 3.90 -10.36 10.40
C GLY A 163 2.41 -10.49 10.03
N GLY A 164 2.02 -11.68 9.58
CA GLY A 164 0.63 -12.06 9.32
C GLY A 164 0.00 -11.50 8.03
N CYS A 165 -1.27 -11.84 7.83
CA CYS A 165 -2.00 -11.68 6.56
C CYS A 165 -2.71 -10.31 6.39
N ARG A 166 -2.40 -9.31 7.20
CA ARG A 166 -2.98 -7.96 7.05
C ARG A 166 -2.25 -7.19 5.94
N SER A 167 -3.00 -6.48 5.11
CA SER A 167 -2.42 -5.62 4.06
C SER A 167 -1.74 -4.36 4.58
N TRP A 168 -2.13 -3.89 5.77
CA TRP A 168 -1.65 -2.63 6.33
C TRP A 168 -0.90 -2.87 7.64
N VAL A 169 0.20 -2.16 7.82
CA VAL A 169 0.94 -2.04 9.07
C VAL A 169 1.19 -0.58 9.38
N MET A 170 1.38 -0.27 10.66
CA MET A 170 1.79 1.07 11.10
C MET A 170 3.28 1.00 11.41
N LEU A 171 4.08 1.82 10.71
CA LEU A 171 5.51 1.99 10.97
C LEU A 171 5.72 3.12 11.99
N PRO A 172 6.83 3.14 12.74
CA PRO A 172 7.18 4.31 13.57
C PRO A 172 7.34 5.56 12.70
N ASP A 173 7.52 6.74 13.31
CA ASP A 173 7.76 7.94 12.51
C ASP A 173 9.04 7.81 11.65
N PRO A 174 9.02 8.31 10.40
CA PRO A 174 10.16 8.24 9.51
C PRO A 174 11.33 9.11 10.02
N PRO A 175 12.58 8.80 9.64
CA PRO A 175 13.73 9.67 9.89
C PRO A 175 13.47 11.08 9.38
N ALA A 176 13.91 12.09 10.13
CA ALA A 176 13.66 13.50 9.80
C ALA A 176 14.41 13.97 8.54
N ASP A 177 15.47 13.27 8.16
CA ASP A 177 16.30 13.52 6.98
C ASP A 177 15.84 12.76 5.73
N LEU A 178 14.70 12.06 5.80
CA LEU A 178 14.12 11.35 4.67
C LEU A 178 13.66 12.32 3.58
N ASN A 179 14.19 12.15 2.36
CA ASN A 179 13.75 12.83 1.15
C ASN A 179 12.91 11.91 0.25
N LEU A 180 11.94 12.51 -0.46
CA LEU A 180 11.06 11.83 -1.40
C LEU A 180 11.24 12.40 -2.81
N GLU A 181 11.72 11.58 -3.73
CA GLU A 181 11.97 11.98 -5.12
C GLU A 181 11.08 11.20 -6.08
N PRO A 182 10.33 11.86 -6.99
CA PRO A 182 9.53 11.14 -7.98
C PRO A 182 10.38 10.15 -8.78
N ILE A 183 9.88 8.92 -8.93
CA ILE A 183 10.58 7.88 -9.69
C ILE A 183 10.44 8.11 -11.19
N LEU A 184 9.29 8.62 -11.62
CA LEU A 184 8.98 8.96 -13.01
C LEU A 184 8.97 10.48 -13.17
N SER A 185 9.30 10.96 -14.38
CA SER A 185 9.03 12.35 -14.75
C SER A 185 7.51 12.60 -14.81
N GLU A 186 7.11 13.87 -14.72
CA GLU A 186 5.70 14.25 -14.84
C GLU A 186 5.11 13.84 -16.20
N ASP A 187 5.85 14.03 -17.30
CA ASP A 187 5.40 13.61 -18.64
C ASP A 187 5.12 12.10 -18.74
N GLU A 188 5.98 11.27 -18.14
CA GLU A 188 5.79 9.82 -18.14
C GLU A 188 4.63 9.41 -17.21
N GLN A 189 4.48 10.09 -16.07
CA GLN A 189 3.34 9.88 -15.18
C GLN A 189 2.02 10.22 -15.89
N ASP A 190 1.96 11.34 -16.60
CA ASP A 190 0.79 11.80 -17.36
C ASP A 190 0.46 10.87 -18.53
N ARG A 191 1.49 10.39 -19.24
CA ARG A 191 1.35 9.37 -20.29
C ARG A 191 0.70 8.10 -19.74
N ARG A 192 1.20 7.58 -18.60
CA ARG A 192 0.64 6.36 -17.97
C ARG A 192 -0.77 6.58 -17.44
N ARG A 193 -1.05 7.75 -16.85
CA ARG A 193 -2.41 8.11 -16.41
C ARG A 193 -3.40 8.05 -17.57
N SER A 194 -2.99 8.49 -18.76
CA SER A 194 -3.83 8.50 -19.96
C SER A 194 -4.14 7.09 -20.49
N LEU A 195 -3.30 6.09 -20.22
CA LEU A 195 -3.59 4.69 -20.53
C LEU A 195 -4.69 4.11 -19.63
N CYS A 196 -4.85 4.67 -18.43
CA CYS A 196 -5.77 4.17 -17.40
C CYS A 196 -7.20 4.78 -17.49
N VAL A 197 -7.53 5.55 -18.53
CA VAL A 197 -8.82 6.26 -18.64
C VAL A 197 -10.01 5.31 -18.48
N ASN A 198 -9.98 4.15 -19.15
CA ASN A 198 -11.05 3.15 -19.08
C ASN A 198 -11.27 2.58 -17.66
N LEU A 199 -10.23 2.54 -16.82
CA LEU A 199 -10.36 2.14 -15.41
C LEU A 199 -10.96 3.26 -14.56
N ARG A 200 -10.61 4.51 -14.87
CA ARG A 200 -11.10 5.68 -14.12
C ARG A 200 -12.59 5.91 -14.35
N ASP A 201 -13.09 5.60 -15.54
CA ASP A 201 -14.50 5.77 -15.91
C ASP A 201 -15.43 4.72 -15.28
N GLN A 202 -14.88 3.78 -14.49
CA GLN A 202 -15.65 2.85 -13.64
C GLN A 202 -16.00 3.43 -12.26
N LEU A 203 -15.52 4.64 -11.94
CA LEU A 203 -15.83 5.40 -10.72
C LEU A 203 -17.19 6.08 -10.80
#